data_AF-A0A8T5BE16-F1
#
_entry.id   AF-A0A8T5BE16-F1
#
_cell.length_a   1.000
_cell.length_b   1.000
_cell.length_c   1.000
_cell.angle_alpha   90.00
_cell.angle_beta   90.00
_cell.angle_gamma   90.00
#
_symmetry.space_group_name_H-M   'P 1'
#
loop_
_entity.id
_entity.type
_entity.pdbx_description
1 polymer ?
#
loop_
_entity_poly.entity_id
_entity_poly.type
_entity_poly.pdbx_seq_one_letter_code
_entity_poly.pdbx_strand_id
1 'polypeptide(L)' 'MLEHRDIKTTLVYTQLVSFEGDEYYVKTSRTLEEDKELLEAGLEYVTERDGVKIYRKRK' A
#
# COMPACT_ATOMS: atom_id res chain seq x y z
N MET A 1 44.47 -14.97 11.61
CA MET A 1 43.21 -15.05 12.38
C MET A 1 42.08 -15.06 11.39
N LEU A 2 41.39 -16.19 11.35
CA LEU A 2 40.12 -16.36 10.67
C LEU A 2 39.04 -15.54 11.39
N GLU A 3 37.91 -15.42 10.69
CA GLU A 3 36.56 -15.38 11.27
C GLU A 3 35.89 -14.01 11.51
N HIS A 4 34.83 -13.85 10.70
CA HIS A 4 33.60 -13.08 10.91
C HIS A 4 33.67 -11.55 10.84
N ARG A 5 33.62 -11.02 9.61
CA ARG A 5 32.94 -9.73 9.38
C ARG A 5 31.47 -10.04 9.10
N ASP A 6 30.69 -10.06 10.17
CA ASP A 6 29.26 -10.34 10.20
C ASP A 6 28.49 -9.71 9.03
N ILE A 7 27.82 -10.56 8.25
CA ILE A 7 26.83 -10.21 7.21
C ILE A 7 25.50 -9.82 7.90
N LYS A 8 25.54 -9.01 8.97
CA LYS A 8 24.35 -8.74 9.81
C LYS A 8 24.26 -7.32 10.32
N THR A 9 24.49 -6.34 9.45
CA THR A 9 24.08 -4.95 9.75
C THR A 9 23.31 -4.28 8.62
N THR A 10 22.75 -5.09 7.72
CA THR A 10 21.69 -4.67 6.79
C THR A 10 20.33 -5.22 7.22
N LEU A 11 20.20 -5.62 8.49
CA LEU A 11 18.93 -5.80 9.16
C LEU A 11 18.82 -4.64 10.15
N VAL A 12 17.66 -4.00 10.22
CA VAL A 12 17.34 -2.89 11.13
C VAL A 12 17.70 -1.48 10.63
N TYR A 13 17.24 -1.10 9.44
CA TYR A 13 16.92 0.31 9.16
C TYR A 13 15.66 0.52 8.30
N THR A 14 14.73 -0.44 8.32
CA THR A 14 13.34 -0.23 7.87
C THR A 14 12.40 0.08 9.04
N GLN A 15 12.88 0.01 10.29
CA GLN A 15 12.06 0.16 11.49
C GLN A 15 12.13 1.54 12.15
N LEU A 16 12.56 2.58 11.43
CA LEU A 16 12.62 3.95 11.96
C LEU A 16 12.18 5.01 10.96
N VAL A 17 11.20 4.67 10.12
CA VAL A 17 10.28 5.70 9.63
C VAL A 17 8.93 5.33 10.22
N SER A 18 8.63 5.92 11.38
CA SER A 18 7.24 6.22 11.69
C SER A 18 6.78 7.15 10.59
N PHE A 19 6.29 6.58 9.49
CA PHE A 19 5.44 7.33 8.62
C PHE A 19 4.24 7.65 9.52
N GLU A 20 4.08 8.90 9.93
CA GLU A 20 2.74 9.50 9.94
C GLU A 20 2.20 9.46 8.51
N GLY A 21 2.13 8.24 7.96
CA GLY A 21 1.79 7.98 6.58
C GLY A 21 0.31 8.21 6.53
N ASP A 22 -0.10 9.17 5.70
CA ASP A 22 -1.49 9.47 5.40
C ASP A 22 -2.31 8.17 5.52
N GLU A 23 -3.18 8.10 6.53
CA GLU A 23 -4.07 6.95 6.65
C GLU A 23 -5.01 7.00 5.44
N TYR A 24 -5.21 5.87 4.76
CA TYR A 24 -6.12 5.79 3.62
C TYR A 24 -7.23 4.78 3.89
N TYR A 25 -8.46 5.13 3.52
CA TYR A 25 -9.52 4.17 3.27
C TYR A 25 -9.26 3.50 1.92
N VAL A 26 -9.09 2.18 1.90
CA VAL A 26 -8.82 1.41 0.67
C VAL A 26 -10.00 0.49 0.39
N LYS A 27 -10.44 0.44 -0.88
CA LYS A 27 -11.48 -0.48 -1.37
C LYS A 27 -11.09 -1.07 -2.71
N THR A 28 -11.80 -2.12 -3.11
CA THR A 28 -11.60 -2.81 -4.40
C THR A 28 -12.91 -3.03 -5.12
N SER A 29 -12.87 -3.18 -6.45
CA SER A 29 -14.03 -3.52 -7.27
C SER A 29 -13.66 -4.53 -8.37
N ARG A 30 -14.69 -5.22 -8.89
CA ARG A 30 -14.59 -6.09 -10.07
C ARG A 30 -15.60 -5.76 -11.15
N THR A 31 -16.57 -4.91 -10.86
CA THR A 31 -17.66 -4.55 -11.76
C THR A 31 -17.72 -3.05 -12.00
N LEU A 32 -18.29 -2.65 -13.14
CA LEU A 32 -18.46 -1.24 -13.47
C LEU A 32 -19.45 -0.52 -12.53
N GLU A 33 -20.37 -1.25 -11.91
CA GLU A 33 -21.30 -0.68 -10.92
C GLU A 33 -20.55 -0.30 -9.65
N GLU A 34 -19.74 -1.22 -9.11
CA GLU A 34 -18.87 -0.94 -7.96
C GLU A 34 -17.88 0.20 -8.25
N ASP A 35 -17.30 0.26 -9.46
CA ASP A 35 -16.41 1.36 -9.86
C ASP A 35 -17.11 2.72 -9.71
N LYS A 36 -18.36 2.82 -10.17
CA LYS A 36 -19.15 4.05 -10.08
C LYS A 36 -19.41 4.43 -8.62
N GLU A 37 -19.85 3.47 -7.81
CA GLU A 37 -20.13 3.69 -6.39
C GLU A 37 -18.88 4.18 -5.63
N LEU A 38 -17.71 3.59 -5.91
CA LEU A 38 -16.45 3.97 -5.26
C LEU A 38 -15.99 5.38 -5.68
N LEU A 39 -16.15 5.72 -6.96
CA LEU A 39 -15.80 7.05 -7.47
C LEU A 39 -16.75 8.12 -6.92
N GLU A 40 -18.07 7.85 -6.85
CA GLU A 40 -19.06 8.75 -6.26
C GLU A 40 -18.86 8.94 -4.75
N ALA A 41 -18.37 7.91 -4.04
CA ALA A 41 -17.94 8.01 -2.64
C ALA A 41 -16.63 8.81 -2.44
N GLY A 42 -16.00 9.24 -3.54
CA GLY A 42 -14.78 10.04 -3.54
C GLY A 42 -13.52 9.23 -3.28
N LEU A 43 -13.51 7.95 -3.61
CA LEU A 43 -12.27 7.19 -3.68
C LEU A 43 -11.63 7.37 -5.06
N GLU A 44 -10.31 7.52 -5.05
CA GLU A 44 -9.49 7.67 -6.23
C GLU A 44 -8.98 6.31 -6.70
N TYR A 45 -9.04 6.05 -8.01
CA TYR A 45 -8.46 4.85 -8.60
C TYR A 45 -6.93 4.87 -8.47
N VAL A 46 -6.35 3.74 -8.08
CA VAL A 46 -4.91 3.56 -7.91
C VAL A 46 -4.34 2.67 -8.99
N THR A 47 -4.81 1.43 -9.09
CA THR A 47 -4.28 0.41 -10.00
C THR A 47 -5.23 -0.78 -10.12
N GLU A 48 -4.92 -1.72 -11.00
CA GLU A 48 -5.65 -2.98 -11.20
C GLU A 48 -4.67 -4.14 -11.18
N ARG A 49 -5.06 -5.27 -10.54
CA ARG A 49 -4.35 -6.54 -10.58
C ARG A 49 -5.35 -7.68 -10.73
N ASP A 50 -5.12 -8.56 -11.71
CA ASP A 50 -5.97 -9.73 -11.95
C ASP A 50 -7.47 -9.39 -12.10
N GLY A 51 -7.78 -8.27 -12.78
CA GLY A 51 -9.15 -7.79 -12.96
C GLY A 51 -9.81 -7.23 -11.70
N VAL A 52 -9.03 -7.01 -10.64
CA VAL A 52 -9.46 -6.34 -9.40
C VAL A 52 -8.86 -4.96 -9.35
N LYS A 53 -9.71 -3.94 -9.37
CA LYS A 53 -9.29 -2.54 -9.25
C LYS A 53 -9.18 -2.15 -7.80
N ILE A 54 -8.21 -1.28 -7.48
CA ILE A 54 -7.90 -0.82 -6.13
C ILE A 54 -8.09 0.70 -6.10
N TYR A 55 -8.78 1.17 -5.08
CA TYR A 55 -9.13 2.56 -4.84
C TYR A 55 -8.68 3.01 -3.46
N ARG A 56 -8.38 4.30 -3.30
CA ARG A 56 -8.04 4.89 -2.01
C ARG A 56 -8.70 6.24 -1.79
N LYS A 57 -8.93 6.62 -0.56
CA LYS A 57 -9.29 7.98 -0.15
C LYS A 57 -8.51 8.33 1.11
N ARG A 58 -7.94 9.54 1.20
CA ARG A 58 -7.30 9.99 2.44
C ARG A 58 -8.31 9.98 3.58
N LYS A 59 -7.85 9.55 4.76
CA LYS A 59 -8.66 9.49 5.98
C LYS A 59 -9.00 10.88 6.50
#